data_AF-K3WER4-F1
#
_entry.id   AF-K3WER4-F1
#
_cell.length_a   1.000
_cell.length_b   1.000
_cell.length_c   1.000
_cell.angle_alpha   90.00
_cell.angle_beta   90.00
_cell.angle_gamma   90.00
#
_symmetry.space_group_name_H-M   'P 1'
#
loop_
_entity.id
_entity.type
_entity.pdbx_description
1 polymer ?
#
loop_
_entity_poly.entity_id
_entity_poly.type
_entity_poly.pdbx_seq_one_letter_code
_entity_poly.pdbx_strand_id
1 'polypeptide(L)'
;MGFFSSIKKKTRAESACATDRSLAASHIVTSSAPSRSAVYEYVGGEFGITFQRSKSKYVDAAGPTRIQWRKEQRLGITFVEKAGGGIVVKSADGALSEVSVGQELIGVNGTPVVGLDFVSVMDRLKAAASPCQLDFTPPPSPIVVSEVLDVVTIAHGVETGMVLQSVNGVSMIGASLADVNNAVIKADERQPAVLKFAPPMEIKNCMLTRSDSAPKSGLRNTACVAAVVAVLAV
;
A
#
# COMPACT_ATOMS: atom_id res chain seq x y z
N MET A 1 30.00 -7.02 37.61
CA MET A 1 30.70 -5.80 38.05
C MET A 1 31.66 -5.37 36.93
N GLY A 2 31.68 -4.09 36.56
CA GLY A 2 32.54 -3.53 35.50
C GLY A 2 31.71 -2.62 34.56
N PHE A 3 31.47 -1.34 34.87
CA PHE A 3 32.31 -0.13 34.73
C PHE A 3 32.28 0.53 33.32
N PHE A 4 31.56 1.67 33.28
CA PHE A 4 31.70 2.91 32.49
C PHE A 4 31.71 2.89 30.95
N SER A 5 30.84 3.71 30.35
CA SER A 5 31.30 5.02 29.84
C SER A 5 30.16 5.99 29.52
N SER A 6 30.29 7.18 30.10
CA SER A 6 29.44 8.36 29.98
C SER A 6 29.66 9.07 28.64
N ILE A 7 28.61 9.32 27.88
CA ILE A 7 28.67 10.23 26.72
C ILE A 7 28.24 11.62 27.17
N LYS A 8 29.19 12.55 27.07
CA LYS A 8 29.10 13.96 27.45
C LYS A 8 28.09 14.71 26.57
N LYS A 9 27.21 15.46 27.24
CA LYS A 9 26.47 16.60 26.67
C LYS A 9 27.47 17.61 26.09
N LYS A 10 27.28 18.02 24.83
CA LYS A 10 27.93 19.20 24.25
C LYS A 10 26.86 20.23 23.91
N THR A 11 26.72 21.20 24.81
CA THR A 11 26.02 22.46 24.60
C THR A 11 26.85 23.32 23.64
N ARG A 12 26.24 23.83 22.57
CA ARG A 12 26.77 24.98 21.82
C ARG A 12 25.65 25.99 21.68
N ALA A 13 25.83 27.13 22.35
CA ALA A 13 25.08 28.35 22.16
C ALA A 13 25.78 29.22 21.09
N GLU A 14 25.10 30.33 20.74
CA GLU A 14 25.45 31.43 19.84
C GLU A 14 25.04 31.28 18.37
N SER A 15 24.60 32.32 17.66
CA SER A 15 24.01 33.63 18.00
C SER A 15 23.51 34.21 16.66
N ALA A 16 22.63 35.20 16.76
CA ALA A 16 21.79 35.82 15.74
C ALA A 16 22.40 36.18 14.36
N CYS A 17 21.56 36.12 13.32
CA CYS A 17 21.41 37.26 12.40
C CYS A 17 20.03 37.26 11.73
N ALA A 18 19.38 38.42 11.75
CA ALA A 18 18.04 38.67 11.26
C ALA A 18 17.96 38.59 9.74
N THR A 19 16.84 38.09 9.22
CA THR A 19 16.30 38.55 7.93
C THR A 19 14.79 38.57 8.03
N ASP A 20 14.29 39.78 8.18
CA ASP A 20 12.89 40.16 8.11
C ASP A 20 12.36 39.85 6.70
N ARG A 21 11.62 38.75 6.56
CA ARG A 21 10.81 38.45 5.37
C ARG A 21 9.35 38.66 5.74
N SER A 22 8.94 39.90 5.57
CA SER A 22 7.71 40.33 4.91
C SER A 22 6.60 39.28 4.83
N LEU A 23 5.54 39.59 5.59
CA LEU A 23 4.22 38.97 5.66
C LEU A 23 3.69 38.57 4.27
N ALA A 24 3.92 37.31 3.88
CA ALA A 24 3.02 36.63 2.97
C ALA A 24 1.78 36.25 3.78
N ALA A 25 0.64 36.83 3.42
CA ALA A 25 -0.65 36.58 4.02
C ALA A 25 -0.90 35.06 4.07
N SER A 26 -0.94 34.52 5.28
CA SER A 26 -1.44 33.19 5.56
C SER A 26 -2.91 33.16 5.15
N HIS A 27 -3.17 32.77 3.91
CA HIS A 27 -4.49 32.33 3.49
C HIS A 27 -4.80 31.09 4.34
N ILE A 28 -5.47 31.31 5.47
CA ILE A 28 -6.16 30.26 6.19
C ILE A 28 -7.30 29.86 5.26
N VAL A 29 -6.99 28.99 4.30
CA VAL A 29 -7.99 28.24 3.56
C VAL A 29 -8.62 27.34 4.61
N THR A 30 -9.83 27.70 5.03
CA THR A 30 -10.69 26.86 5.85
C THR A 30 -10.84 25.56 5.07
N SER A 31 -10.07 24.55 5.47
CA SER A 31 -9.97 23.24 4.84
C SER A 31 -11.32 22.53 4.97
N SER A 32 -12.27 22.83 4.08
CA SER A 32 -13.42 21.98 3.85
C SER A 32 -12.90 20.62 3.39
N ALA A 33 -13.48 19.53 3.93
CA ALA A 33 -13.05 18.19 3.54
C ALA A 33 -13.18 18.01 2.01
N PRO A 34 -12.22 17.30 1.37
CA PRO A 34 -12.28 17.04 -0.06
C PRO A 34 -13.61 16.36 -0.41
N SER A 35 -14.35 16.95 -1.33
CA SER A 35 -15.73 16.53 -1.64
C SER A 35 -15.83 15.66 -2.90
N ARG A 36 -14.76 15.57 -3.70
CA ARG A 36 -14.76 14.86 -4.98
C ARG A 36 -13.47 14.07 -5.18
N SER A 37 -13.55 12.98 -5.95
CA SER A 37 -12.38 12.28 -6.45
C SER A 37 -11.58 13.16 -7.41
N ALA A 38 -10.25 13.02 -7.42
CA ALA A 38 -9.37 13.74 -8.33
C ALA A 38 -8.55 12.76 -9.18
N VAL A 39 -8.23 13.17 -10.41
CA VAL A 39 -7.32 12.44 -11.30
C VAL A 39 -6.22 13.41 -11.70
N TYR A 40 -4.97 12.98 -11.50
CA TYR A 40 -3.78 13.77 -11.80
C TYR A 40 -2.85 12.99 -12.70
N GLU A 41 -2.40 13.64 -13.77
CA GLU A 41 -1.46 13.07 -14.73
C GLU A 41 -0.07 13.67 -14.50
N TYR A 42 0.86 12.85 -14.02
CA TYR A 42 2.22 13.25 -13.71
C TYR A 42 3.17 12.84 -14.84
N VAL A 43 3.86 13.82 -15.42
CA VAL A 43 4.75 13.66 -16.60
C VAL A 43 6.25 13.67 -16.25
N GLY A 44 6.60 13.48 -14.97
CA GLY A 44 7.99 13.59 -14.48
C GLY A 44 8.34 14.99 -13.94
N GLY A 45 9.57 15.17 -13.47
CA GLY A 45 10.04 16.42 -12.84
C GLY A 45 9.81 16.47 -11.33
N GLU A 46 9.70 17.66 -10.74
CA GLU A 46 9.35 17.78 -9.32
C GLU A 46 7.91 17.30 -9.09
N PHE A 47 7.73 16.28 -8.26
CA PHE A 47 6.44 15.62 -8.09
C PHE A 47 5.40 16.47 -7.33
N GLY A 48 5.84 17.39 -6.47
CA GLY A 48 4.96 18.37 -5.81
C GLY A 48 3.94 17.79 -4.83
N ILE A 49 3.91 16.47 -4.60
CA ILE A 49 3.00 15.79 -3.66
C ILE A 49 3.84 14.96 -2.69
N THR A 50 3.52 15.01 -1.40
CA THR A 50 4.06 14.07 -0.43
C THR A 50 2.98 13.09 0.04
N PHE A 51 3.39 11.84 0.24
CA PHE A 51 2.52 10.77 0.72
C PHE A 51 2.92 10.32 2.12
N GLN A 52 1.91 9.97 2.92
CA GLN A 52 2.11 9.29 4.20
C GLN A 52 1.07 8.19 4.40
N ARG A 53 1.36 7.23 5.29
CA ARG A 53 0.32 6.34 5.80
C ARG A 53 -0.53 7.08 6.83
N SER A 54 -1.85 6.91 6.74
CA SER A 54 -2.76 7.46 7.74
C SER A 54 -2.45 6.88 9.13
N LYS A 55 -2.25 7.75 10.14
CA LYS A 55 -1.65 7.37 11.43
C LYS A 55 -2.60 6.78 12.47
N SER A 56 -3.91 7.10 12.49
CA SER A 56 -4.60 7.00 13.79
C SER A 56 -6.07 6.56 13.85
N LYS A 57 -6.70 6.06 12.78
CA LYS A 57 -8.12 5.63 12.91
C LYS A 57 -8.62 4.56 11.97
N TYR A 58 -7.86 4.17 10.96
CA TYR A 58 -8.34 3.22 9.96
C TYR A 58 -8.07 1.76 10.32
N VAL A 59 -7.01 1.47 11.08
CA VAL A 59 -6.56 0.09 11.32
C VAL A 59 -7.31 -0.54 12.48
N ASP A 60 -7.48 0.18 13.60
CA ASP A 60 -8.05 -0.42 14.82
C ASP A 60 -9.57 -0.62 14.75
N ALA A 61 -10.27 0.18 13.95
CA ALA A 61 -11.72 0.11 13.82
C ALA A 61 -12.21 -0.89 12.75
N ALA A 62 -11.35 -1.25 11.79
CA ALA A 62 -11.76 -2.08 10.64
C ALA A 62 -11.96 -3.56 11.03
N GLY A 63 -11.30 -4.03 12.10
CA GLY A 63 -11.31 -5.43 12.48
C GLY A 63 -10.65 -6.33 11.42
N PRO A 64 -10.68 -7.67 11.63
CA PRO A 64 -10.18 -8.63 10.66
C PRO A 64 -10.92 -8.56 9.33
N THR A 65 -10.18 -8.63 8.21
CA THR A 65 -10.80 -8.87 6.90
C THR A 65 -11.27 -10.31 6.84
N ARG A 66 -12.55 -10.55 6.56
CA ARG A 66 -13.15 -11.89 6.51
C ARG A 66 -13.64 -12.20 5.11
N ILE A 67 -13.15 -13.28 4.53
CA ILE A 67 -13.66 -13.76 3.25
C ILE A 67 -14.25 -15.15 3.40
N GLN A 68 -15.30 -15.42 2.63
CA GLN A 68 -15.87 -16.76 2.50
C GLN A 68 -15.36 -17.39 1.21
N TRP A 69 -14.52 -18.41 1.34
CA TRP A 69 -13.91 -19.12 0.22
C TRP A 69 -14.57 -20.49 0.04
N ARG A 70 -14.94 -20.81 -1.19
CA ARG A 70 -15.45 -22.14 -1.58
C ARG A 70 -14.32 -22.95 -2.22
N LYS A 71 -14.12 -24.19 -1.77
CA LYS A 71 -13.01 -25.05 -2.26
C LYS A 71 -13.09 -25.35 -3.75
N GLU A 72 -14.29 -25.28 -4.33
CA GLU A 72 -14.53 -25.46 -5.76
C GLU A 72 -14.01 -24.27 -6.59
N GLN A 73 -13.67 -23.16 -5.94
CA GLN A 73 -13.13 -21.95 -6.55
C GLN A 73 -11.64 -21.81 -6.26
N ARG A 74 -10.89 -21.28 -7.22
CA ARG A 74 -9.50 -20.88 -6.97
C ARG A 74 -9.50 -19.74 -5.97
N LEU A 75 -8.71 -19.87 -4.90
CA LEU A 75 -8.58 -18.81 -3.89
C LEU A 75 -8.03 -17.51 -4.50
N GLY A 76 -7.17 -17.62 -5.52
CA GLY A 76 -6.58 -16.43 -6.15
C GLY A 76 -5.63 -15.66 -5.23
N ILE A 77 -5.18 -16.26 -4.14
CA ILE A 77 -4.23 -15.64 -3.20
C ILE A 77 -2.96 -16.48 -3.17
N THR A 78 -1.82 -15.83 -3.32
CA THR A 78 -0.51 -16.44 -3.12
C THR A 78 0.00 -16.06 -1.74
N PHE A 79 0.37 -17.04 -0.93
CA PHE A 79 0.93 -16.84 0.39
C PHE A 79 2.47 -16.91 0.36
N VAL A 80 3.10 -16.24 1.31
CA VAL A 80 4.52 -16.37 1.64
C VAL A 80 4.68 -16.46 3.15
N GLU A 81 5.61 -17.29 3.61
CA GLU A 81 5.90 -17.43 5.02
C GLU A 81 6.73 -16.24 5.54
N LYS A 82 6.37 -15.75 6.73
CA LYS A 82 7.09 -14.67 7.40
C LYS A 82 8.24 -15.23 8.24
N ALA A 83 9.33 -14.47 8.35
CA ALA A 83 10.39 -14.79 9.29
C ALA A 83 9.83 -14.84 10.73
N GLY A 84 9.87 -16.01 11.37
CA GLY A 84 9.28 -16.23 12.69
C GLY A 84 7.90 -16.92 12.68
N GLY A 85 7.44 -17.41 11.52
CA GLY A 85 6.17 -18.12 11.38
C GLY A 85 5.01 -17.22 10.98
N GLY A 86 3.89 -17.83 10.62
CA GLY A 86 2.72 -17.17 10.02
C GLY A 86 2.85 -17.02 8.51
N ILE A 87 1.71 -16.87 7.85
CA ILE A 87 1.66 -16.70 6.39
C ILE A 87 1.02 -15.37 6.01
N VAL A 88 1.68 -14.64 5.12
CA VAL A 88 1.23 -13.34 4.62
C VAL A 88 0.89 -13.41 3.14
N VAL A 89 -0.03 -12.54 2.73
CA VAL A 89 -0.47 -12.43 1.34
C VAL A 89 0.64 -11.77 0.53
N LYS A 90 1.17 -12.49 -0.45
CA LYS A 90 2.16 -12.00 -1.41
C LYS A 90 1.52 -11.41 -2.66
N SER A 91 0.51 -12.07 -3.20
CA SER A 91 -0.30 -11.58 -4.31
C SER A 91 -1.76 -11.98 -4.11
N ALA A 92 -2.67 -11.16 -4.62
CA ALA A 92 -4.10 -11.42 -4.63
C ALA A 92 -4.61 -11.15 -6.06
N ASP A 93 -4.80 -12.22 -6.81
CA ASP A 93 -5.25 -12.27 -8.20
C ASP A 93 -6.67 -12.85 -8.24
N GLY A 94 -7.70 -12.01 -8.40
CA GLY A 94 -9.06 -12.49 -8.69
C GLY A 94 -10.19 -11.81 -7.91
N ALA A 95 -11.33 -12.49 -7.86
CA ALA A 95 -12.62 -12.00 -7.38
C ALA A 95 -12.72 -11.85 -5.85
N LEU A 96 -11.75 -12.35 -5.08
CA LEU A 96 -11.67 -12.15 -3.63
C LEU A 96 -10.92 -10.85 -3.35
N SER A 97 -11.54 -9.75 -3.77
CA SER A 97 -10.97 -8.40 -3.81
C SER A 97 -10.72 -7.76 -2.45
N GLU A 98 -11.22 -8.37 -1.38
CA GLU A 98 -11.21 -7.80 -0.03
C GLU A 98 -9.86 -7.94 0.66
N VAL A 99 -9.00 -8.86 0.18
CA VAL A 99 -7.70 -9.14 0.77
C VAL A 99 -6.59 -8.39 0.03
N SER A 100 -5.79 -7.65 0.78
CA SER A 100 -4.64 -6.86 0.35
C SER A 100 -3.33 -7.58 0.59
N VAL A 101 -2.34 -7.30 -0.26
CA VAL A 101 -0.95 -7.73 -0.07
C VAL A 101 -0.42 -7.25 1.27
N GLY A 102 0.30 -8.13 1.97
CA GLY A 102 0.86 -7.88 3.30
C GLY A 102 -0.06 -8.24 4.46
N GLN A 103 -1.35 -8.53 4.24
CA GLN A 103 -2.20 -9.06 5.30
C GLN A 103 -1.78 -10.48 5.68
N GLU A 104 -1.80 -10.79 6.97
CA GLU A 104 -1.51 -12.13 7.50
C GLU A 104 -2.79 -12.94 7.63
N LEU A 105 -2.78 -14.21 7.24
CA LEU A 105 -3.90 -15.12 7.52
C LEU A 105 -3.84 -15.47 9.01
N ILE A 106 -4.86 -15.08 9.76
CA ILE A 106 -4.91 -15.27 11.21
C ILE A 106 -5.87 -16.38 11.64
N GLY A 107 -6.84 -16.75 10.79
CA GLY A 107 -7.81 -17.79 11.12
C GLY A 107 -8.36 -18.53 9.90
N VAL A 108 -8.71 -19.80 10.12
CA VAL A 108 -9.39 -20.68 9.17
C VAL A 108 -10.57 -21.33 9.89
N ASN A 109 -11.81 -21.02 9.49
CA ASN A 109 -13.04 -21.47 10.15
C ASN A 109 -13.03 -21.21 11.67
N GLY A 110 -12.60 -20.01 12.08
CA GLY A 110 -12.49 -19.63 13.49
C GLY A 110 -11.34 -20.28 14.25
N THR A 111 -10.56 -21.17 13.62
CA THR A 111 -9.36 -21.75 14.24
C THR A 111 -8.15 -20.85 13.96
N PRO A 112 -7.42 -20.38 14.98
CA PRO A 112 -6.28 -19.51 14.78
C PRO A 112 -5.14 -20.25 14.07
N VAL A 113 -4.47 -19.56 13.14
CA VAL A 113 -3.32 -20.09 12.40
C VAL A 113 -2.08 -19.19 12.50
N VAL A 114 -2.11 -18.18 13.38
CA VAL A 114 -0.99 -17.28 13.66
C VAL A 114 0.21 -18.07 14.19
N GLY A 115 1.39 -17.80 13.64
CA GLY A 115 2.65 -18.43 14.05
C GLY A 115 2.86 -19.86 13.55
N LEU A 116 1.88 -20.46 12.84
CA LEU A 116 2.08 -21.75 12.19
C LEU A 116 2.97 -21.60 10.94
N ASP A 117 3.69 -22.66 10.60
CA ASP A 117 4.49 -22.72 9.38
C ASP A 117 3.59 -22.90 8.14
N PHE A 118 4.15 -22.61 6.96
CA PHE A 118 3.39 -22.66 5.71
C PHE A 118 2.72 -24.02 5.49
N VAL A 119 3.41 -25.11 5.78
CA VAL A 119 2.92 -26.49 5.55
C VAL A 119 1.70 -26.76 6.42
N SER A 120 1.76 -26.47 7.72
CA SER A 120 0.62 -26.68 8.63
C SER A 120 -0.60 -25.87 8.23
N VAL A 121 -0.41 -24.63 7.75
CA VAL A 121 -1.54 -23.81 7.30
C VAL A 121 -2.16 -24.36 6.02
N MET A 122 -1.35 -24.82 5.06
CA MET A 122 -1.87 -25.43 3.83
C MET A 122 -2.65 -26.71 4.13
N ASP A 123 -2.19 -27.52 5.07
CA ASP A 123 -2.89 -28.75 5.45
C ASP A 123 -4.21 -28.44 6.16
N ARG A 124 -4.27 -27.38 6.98
CA ARG A 124 -5.53 -26.88 7.55
C ARG A 124 -6.51 -26.41 6.48
N LEU A 125 -6.05 -25.64 5.49
CA LEU A 125 -6.89 -25.19 4.38
C LEU A 125 -7.43 -26.38 3.57
N LYS A 126 -6.60 -27.40 3.33
CA LYS A 126 -7.03 -28.65 2.67
C LYS A 126 -8.03 -29.45 3.50
N ALA A 127 -7.92 -29.45 4.83
CA ALA A 127 -8.83 -30.17 5.71
C ALA A 127 -10.14 -29.41 6.02
N ALA A 128 -10.17 -28.09 5.88
CA ALA A 128 -11.31 -27.25 6.27
C ALA A 128 -12.62 -27.62 5.54
N ALA A 129 -13.77 -27.51 6.21
CA ALA A 129 -15.06 -27.65 5.54
C ALA A 129 -15.31 -26.51 4.54
N SER A 130 -15.96 -26.79 3.40
CA SER A 130 -16.43 -25.80 2.43
C SER A 130 -17.90 -25.44 2.74
N PRO A 131 -18.30 -24.15 2.75
CA PRO A 131 -17.48 -22.96 2.56
C PRO A 131 -16.57 -22.69 3.77
N CYS A 132 -15.35 -22.24 3.48
CA CYS A 132 -14.32 -21.92 4.46
C CYS A 132 -14.28 -20.42 4.71
N GLN A 133 -14.43 -19.99 5.97
CA GLN A 133 -14.14 -18.62 6.39
C GLN A 133 -12.64 -18.47 6.58
N LEU A 134 -12.06 -17.44 5.97
CA LEU A 134 -10.67 -17.06 6.15
C LEU A 134 -10.63 -15.69 6.80
N ASP A 135 -9.96 -15.60 7.94
CA ASP A 135 -9.78 -14.35 8.68
C ASP A 135 -8.36 -13.86 8.47
N PHE A 136 -8.22 -12.60 8.06
CA PHE A 136 -6.95 -11.92 7.84
C PHE A 136 -6.77 -10.77 8.83
N THR A 137 -5.53 -10.34 9.08
CA THR A 137 -5.27 -9.09 9.82
C THR A 137 -6.01 -7.92 9.19
N PRO A 138 -6.33 -6.86 9.94
CA PRO A 138 -6.91 -5.65 9.37
C PRO A 138 -6.10 -5.13 8.16
N PRO A 139 -6.75 -4.48 7.18
CA PRO A 139 -6.06 -3.93 6.04
C PRO A 139 -5.09 -2.83 6.50
N PRO A 140 -3.93 -2.68 5.83
CA PRO A 140 -2.98 -1.64 6.20
C PRO A 140 -3.60 -0.25 5.98
N SER A 141 -3.17 0.73 6.80
CA SER A 141 -3.63 2.11 6.66
C SER A 141 -3.52 2.61 5.22
N PRO A 142 -4.55 3.29 4.69
CA PRO A 142 -4.48 3.88 3.36
C PRO A 142 -3.34 4.89 3.26
N ILE A 143 -2.80 5.02 2.04
CA ILE A 143 -1.84 6.06 1.71
C ILE A 143 -2.62 7.34 1.41
N VAL A 144 -2.27 8.41 2.10
CA VAL A 144 -2.93 9.72 1.98
C VAL A 144 -1.93 10.78 1.55
N VAL A 145 -2.43 11.81 0.88
CA VAL A 145 -1.70 13.04 0.58
C VAL A 145 -1.42 13.76 1.89
N SER A 146 -0.15 13.97 2.23
CA SER A 146 0.27 14.77 3.39
C SER A 146 0.44 16.24 3.05
N GLU A 147 0.94 16.53 1.86
CA GLU A 147 1.26 17.89 1.42
C GLU A 147 1.15 17.98 -0.10
N VAL A 148 0.75 19.15 -0.58
CA VAL A 148 0.71 19.50 -2.00
C VAL A 148 1.40 20.86 -2.13
N LEU A 149 2.52 20.89 -2.84
CA LEU A 149 3.36 22.07 -3.05
C LEU A 149 3.12 22.72 -4.41
N ASP A 150 2.65 21.94 -5.39
CA ASP A 150 2.51 22.39 -6.77
C ASP A 150 1.10 22.94 -7.06
N VAL A 151 1.04 24.11 -7.71
CA VAL A 151 -0.20 24.80 -8.06
C VAL A 151 -0.98 24.05 -9.13
N VAL A 152 -0.29 23.38 -10.06
CA VAL A 152 -0.96 22.59 -11.11
C VAL A 152 -1.70 21.42 -10.49
N THR A 153 -1.04 20.71 -9.57
CA THR A 153 -1.62 19.63 -8.79
C THR A 153 -2.87 20.07 -8.00
N ILE A 154 -2.83 21.24 -7.35
CA ILE A 154 -3.99 21.81 -6.65
C ILE A 154 -5.12 22.13 -7.63
N ALA A 155 -4.79 22.67 -8.81
CA ALA A 155 -5.78 22.97 -9.86
C ALA A 155 -6.48 21.70 -10.40
N HIS A 156 -5.82 20.54 -10.32
CA HIS A 156 -6.42 19.23 -10.60
C HIS A 156 -7.30 18.69 -9.44
N GLY A 157 -7.47 19.45 -8.37
CA GLY A 157 -8.33 19.11 -7.23
C GLY A 157 -7.70 18.10 -6.27
N VAL A 158 -6.38 17.88 -6.33
CA VAL A 158 -5.68 17.04 -5.36
C VAL A 158 -5.48 17.85 -4.08
N GLU A 159 -6.00 17.32 -2.96
CA GLU A 159 -5.98 18.00 -1.67
C GLU A 159 -5.32 17.16 -0.58
N THR A 160 -4.75 17.82 0.42
CA THR A 160 -4.24 17.16 1.63
C THR A 160 -5.34 16.32 2.29
N GLY A 161 -4.97 15.10 2.69
CA GLY A 161 -5.88 14.13 3.29
C GLY A 161 -6.58 13.22 2.29
N MET A 162 -6.58 13.54 0.99
CA MET A 162 -7.08 12.61 -0.03
C MET A 162 -6.31 11.29 -0.02
N VAL A 163 -7.01 10.21 -0.39
CA VAL A 163 -6.47 8.85 -0.40
C VAL A 163 -6.04 8.51 -1.79
N LEU A 164 -4.80 8.03 -1.94
CA LEU A 164 -4.31 7.50 -3.20
C LEU A 164 -4.98 6.14 -3.47
N GLN A 165 -5.90 6.09 -4.42
CA GLN A 165 -6.63 4.88 -4.78
C GLN A 165 -5.85 4.00 -5.75
N SER A 166 -5.27 4.60 -6.78
CA SER A 166 -4.55 3.85 -7.82
C SER A 166 -3.51 4.70 -8.54
N VAL A 167 -2.47 4.04 -9.05
CA VAL A 167 -1.48 4.61 -9.98
C VAL A 167 -1.48 3.74 -11.23
N ASN A 168 -1.70 4.34 -12.41
CA ASN A 168 -1.78 3.64 -13.70
C ASN A 168 -2.81 2.50 -13.70
N GLY A 169 -3.93 2.70 -12.99
CA GLY A 169 -4.98 1.68 -12.81
C GLY A 169 -4.65 0.56 -11.83
N VAL A 170 -3.42 0.52 -11.29
CA VAL A 170 -3.03 -0.42 -10.23
C VAL A 170 -3.47 0.14 -8.89
N SER A 171 -4.24 -0.62 -8.13
CA SER A 171 -4.71 -0.18 -6.80
C SER A 171 -3.55 0.01 -5.84
N MET A 172 -3.56 1.14 -5.12
CA MET A 172 -2.60 1.48 -4.06
C MET A 172 -3.14 1.16 -2.66
N ILE A 173 -4.35 0.58 -2.58
CA ILE A 173 -4.85 0.01 -1.33
C ILE A 173 -3.98 -1.21 -0.99
N GLY A 174 -3.43 -1.25 0.23
CA GLY A 174 -2.46 -2.29 0.59
C GLY A 174 -1.00 -1.95 0.28
N ALA A 175 -0.75 -1.14 -0.75
CA ALA A 175 0.58 -0.85 -1.25
C ALA A 175 1.49 -0.19 -0.20
N SER A 176 2.80 -0.40 -0.33
CA SER A 176 3.81 0.32 0.45
C SER A 176 4.13 1.68 -0.18
N LEU A 177 4.71 2.61 0.59
CA LEU A 177 5.19 3.87 0.04
C LEU A 177 6.30 3.66 -1.01
N ALA A 178 7.08 2.57 -0.87
CA ALA A 178 8.08 2.19 -1.87
C ALA A 178 7.42 1.77 -3.18
N ASP A 179 6.29 1.05 -3.15
CA ASP A 179 5.55 0.67 -4.35
C ASP A 179 5.00 1.90 -5.08
N VAL A 180 4.46 2.86 -4.33
CA VAL A 180 4.01 4.16 -4.89
C VAL A 180 5.18 4.88 -5.56
N ASN A 181 6.31 5.01 -4.85
CA ASN A 181 7.50 5.64 -5.40
C ASN A 181 7.97 4.94 -6.69
N ASN A 182 8.02 3.61 -6.69
CA ASN A 182 8.41 2.82 -7.86
C ASN A 182 7.44 2.95 -9.05
N ALA A 183 6.15 3.18 -8.76
CA ALA A 183 5.13 3.39 -9.78
C ALA A 183 5.20 4.79 -10.40
N VAL A 184 5.59 5.80 -9.60
CA VAL A 184 5.64 7.21 -10.02
C VAL A 184 6.99 7.59 -10.63
N ILE A 185 8.11 7.06 -10.14
CA ILE A 185 9.47 7.45 -10.56
C ILE A 185 9.79 7.12 -12.03
N LYS A 186 9.00 6.24 -12.64
CA LYS A 186 9.14 5.84 -14.05
C LYS A 186 8.38 6.78 -15.00
N ALA A 187 7.67 7.77 -14.47
CA ALA A 187 6.88 8.68 -15.27
C ALA A 187 7.75 9.70 -16.00
N ASP A 188 7.45 9.91 -17.27
CA ASP A 188 8.04 10.95 -18.12
C ASP A 188 6.98 11.49 -19.10
N GLU A 189 7.36 12.42 -19.97
CA GLU A 189 6.46 13.01 -20.97
C GLU A 189 5.88 11.98 -21.96
N ARG A 190 6.56 10.86 -22.18
CA ARG A 190 6.12 9.79 -23.10
C ARG A 190 5.25 8.75 -22.40
N GLN A 191 5.45 8.60 -21.10
CA GLN A 191 4.74 7.64 -20.26
C GLN A 191 4.33 8.30 -18.94
N PRO A 192 3.28 9.14 -18.94
CA PRO A 192 2.81 9.76 -17.72
C PRO A 192 2.25 8.74 -16.73
N ALA A 193 2.40 9.02 -15.44
CA ALA A 193 1.70 8.30 -14.38
C ALA A 193 0.33 8.93 -14.13
N VAL A 194 -0.73 8.13 -14.18
CA VAL A 194 -2.10 8.56 -13.85
C VAL A 194 -2.43 8.17 -12.42
N LEU A 195 -2.51 9.16 -11.54
CA LEU A 195 -2.86 9.01 -10.14
C LEU A 195 -4.34 9.30 -9.94
N LYS A 196 -5.04 8.40 -9.23
CA LYS A 196 -6.44 8.60 -8.82
C LYS A 196 -6.53 8.75 -7.32
N PHE A 197 -7.25 9.79 -6.90
CA PHE A 197 -7.45 10.16 -5.50
C PHE A 197 -8.93 10.13 -5.15
N ALA A 198 -9.23 9.82 -3.90
CA ALA A 198 -10.59 9.93 -3.37
C ALA A 198 -10.66 10.59 -1.99
N PRO A 199 -11.81 11.18 -1.66
CA PRO A 199 -12.10 11.67 -0.32
C PRO A 199 -11.89 10.58 0.76
N PRO A 200 -11.44 10.95 1.97
CA PRO A 200 -11.31 10.02 3.10
C PRO A 200 -12.60 9.26 3.44
N MET A 201 -13.75 9.88 3.18
CA MET A 201 -15.07 9.31 3.50
C MET A 201 -15.47 8.17 2.56
N GLU A 202 -14.94 8.13 1.34
CA GLU A 202 -15.26 7.11 0.35
C GLU A 202 -14.49 5.81 0.52
N ILE A 203 -13.49 5.77 1.42
CA ILE A 203 -12.63 4.59 1.61
C ILE A 203 -13.44 3.36 2.02
N LYS A 204 -14.49 3.53 2.84
CA LYS A 204 -15.36 2.43 3.25
C LYS A 204 -15.99 1.73 2.05
N ASN A 205 -16.38 2.49 1.04
CA ASN A 205 -16.96 1.95 -0.18
C ASN A 205 -15.86 1.41 -1.11
N CYS A 206 -14.72 2.10 -1.21
CA CYS A 206 -13.61 1.68 -2.08
C CYS A 206 -12.95 0.37 -1.66
N MET A 207 -12.95 0.03 -0.37
CA MET A 207 -12.52 -1.30 0.08
C MET A 207 -13.52 -2.40 -0.28
N LEU A 208 -14.79 -2.06 -0.53
CA LEU A 208 -15.88 -3.02 -0.79
C LEU A 208 -16.24 -3.15 -2.28
N THR A 209 -15.94 -2.17 -3.13
CA THR A 209 -16.48 -2.08 -4.50
C THR A 209 -15.49 -2.35 -5.63
N ARG A 210 -14.45 -3.19 -5.42
CA ARG A 210 -13.59 -3.64 -6.54
C ARG A 210 -14.24 -4.79 -7.31
N SER A 211 -15.43 -4.54 -7.87
CA SER A 211 -16.03 -5.34 -8.94
C SER A 211 -15.88 -4.58 -10.26
N ASP A 212 -15.46 -5.32 -11.27
CA ASP A 212 -15.44 -5.01 -12.70
C ASP A 212 -14.18 -4.39 -13.33
N SER A 213 -13.51 -5.29 -14.07
CA SER A 213 -12.72 -5.07 -15.28
C SER A 213 -11.58 -4.05 -15.24
N ALA A 214 -10.38 -4.52 -14.87
CA ALA A 214 -9.14 -3.98 -15.45
C ALA A 214 -8.55 -5.01 -16.43
N PRO A 215 -8.06 -4.60 -17.61
CA PRO A 215 -7.42 -5.49 -18.56
C PRO A 215 -6.16 -6.09 -17.92
N LYS A 216 -5.98 -7.40 -18.12
CA LYS A 216 -4.83 -8.20 -17.65
C LYS A 216 -3.53 -7.72 -18.32
N SER A 217 -2.97 -6.59 -17.92
CA SER A 217 -1.57 -6.26 -18.19
C SER A 217 -0.71 -6.98 -17.14
N GLY A 218 -0.41 -8.24 -17.44
CA GLY A 218 0.57 -9.00 -16.66
C GLY A 218 1.91 -8.28 -16.70
N LEU A 219 2.33 -7.73 -15.56
CA LEU A 219 3.74 -7.46 -15.28
C LEU A 219 4.47 -8.80 -15.27
N ARG A 220 4.88 -9.25 -16.45
CA ARG A 220 5.84 -10.34 -16.59
C ARG A 220 7.16 -9.81 -16.06
N ASN A 221 7.54 -10.26 -14.86
CA ASN A 221 8.93 -10.26 -14.46
C ASN A 221 9.71 -11.05 -15.52
N THR A 222 10.39 -10.36 -16.42
CA THR A 222 11.42 -10.92 -17.29
C THR A 222 12.59 -11.35 -16.42
N ALA A 223 12.54 -12.59 -15.93
CA ALA A 223 13.73 -13.29 -15.48
C ALA A 223 14.46 -13.80 -16.73
N CYS A 224 15.70 -13.33 -16.91
CA CYS A 224 16.62 -13.82 -17.93
C CYS A 224 16.90 -15.31 -17.69
N VAL A 225 16.30 -16.18 -18.50
CA VAL A 225 16.74 -17.58 -18.59
C VAL A 225 17.92 -17.60 -19.56
N ALA A 226 19.13 -17.67 -19.01
CA ALA A 226 20.32 -17.98 -19.77
C ALA A 226 20.19 -19.41 -20.31
N ALA A 227 20.24 -19.54 -21.64
CA ALA A 227 20.31 -20.83 -22.30
C ALA A 227 21.69 -21.46 -22.06
N VAL A 228 21.72 -22.60 -21.37
CA VAL A 228 22.88 -23.49 -21.34
C VAL A 228 22.77 -24.40 -22.55
N VAL A 229 23.57 -24.13 -23.58
CA VAL A 229 23.78 -25.05 -24.71
C VAL A 229 24.84 -26.06 -24.26
N ALA A 230 24.41 -27.31 -24.04
CA ALA A 230 25.33 -28.44 -23.92
C ALA A 230 25.67 -28.93 -25.34
N VAL A 231 26.93 -28.77 -25.74
CA VAL A 231 27.51 -29.42 -26.91
C VAL A 231 27.99 -30.81 -26.47
N LEU A 232 27.32 -31.86 -26.96
CA LEU A 232 27.87 -33.21 -26.98
C LEU A 232 28.55 -33.40 -28.34
N ALA A 233 29.87 -33.49 -28.33
CA ALA A 233 30.64 -33.99 -29.46
C ALA A 233 30.81 -35.51 -29.32
N VAL A 234 30.51 -36.22 -30.40
CA VAL A 234 30.83 -37.63 -30.66
C VAL A 234 32.22 -37.71 -31.28
#